data_AF-A0A923CUE5-F1
#
_entry.id   AF-A0A923CUE5-F1
#
_cell.length_a   1.000
_cell.length_b   1.000
_cell.length_c   1.000
_cell.angle_alpha   90.00
_cell.angle_beta   90.00
_cell.angle_gamma   90.00
#
_symmetry.space_group_name_H-M   'P 1'
#
loop_
_entity.id
_entity.type
_entity.pdbx_description
1 polymer ?
#
loop_
_entity_poly.entity_id
_entity_poly.type
_entity_poly.pdbx_seq_one_letter_code
_entity_poly.pdbx_strand_id
1 'polypeptide(L)'
;MKKIGILTCSNTTQDLGCSSFKCLDAIYENSGDFKKHESSGGAQLAGIINCAGCPTVVAPEKLLERVRSLAVLGVEAIHLSSCMIVLCPFKNKYAKLLENQFPDIEIVLGTHSGPEGEVQMFTGWAKEMLSHKPNPMADLAQHVLSGQSNA
;
A
#
# COMPACT_ATOMS: atom_id res chain seq x y z
N MET A 1 11.64 21.82 -5.53
CA MET A 1 10.70 20.76 -5.12
C MET A 1 11.30 19.44 -5.54
N LYS A 2 11.27 18.42 -4.65
CA LYS A 2 11.73 17.07 -4.95
C LYS A 2 10.64 16.28 -5.67
N LYS A 3 10.99 15.55 -6.73
CA LYS A 3 10.05 14.78 -7.56
C LYS A 3 9.74 13.42 -6.93
N ILE A 4 8.49 13.20 -6.53
CA ILE A 4 8.09 12.06 -5.68
C ILE A 4 7.17 11.09 -6.42
N GLY A 5 7.48 9.80 -6.31
CA GLY A 5 6.56 8.70 -6.60
C GLY A 5 5.91 8.17 -5.32
N ILE A 6 4.64 7.76 -5.38
CA ILE A 6 3.96 7.08 -4.26
C ILE A 6 3.64 5.64 -4.68
N LEU A 7 4.07 4.68 -3.86
CA LEU A 7 3.73 3.26 -3.98
C LEU A 7 2.69 2.90 -2.93
N THR A 8 1.50 2.49 -3.37
CA THR A 8 0.36 2.16 -2.48
C THR A 8 0.09 0.66 -2.38
N CYS A 9 -0.63 0.22 -1.35
CA CYS A 9 -1.06 -1.17 -1.22
C CYS A 9 -2.22 -1.49 -2.17
N SER A 10 -2.05 -2.45 -3.09
CA SER A 10 -3.12 -2.85 -4.02
C SER A 10 -4.36 -3.36 -3.29
N ASN A 11 -4.21 -4.15 -2.22
CA ASN A 11 -5.37 -4.67 -1.50
C ASN A 11 -6.16 -3.53 -0.83
N THR A 12 -5.47 -2.53 -0.29
CA THR A 12 -6.15 -1.38 0.31
C THR A 12 -6.85 -0.52 -0.74
N THR A 13 -6.24 -0.31 -1.92
CA THR A 13 -6.85 0.53 -2.96
C THR A 13 -7.94 -0.19 -3.75
N GLN A 14 -7.73 -1.46 -4.10
CA GLN A 14 -8.59 -2.23 -5.00
C GLN A 14 -9.66 -3.03 -4.25
N ASP A 15 -9.32 -3.65 -3.11
CA ASP A 15 -10.28 -4.50 -2.37
C ASP A 15 -11.04 -3.66 -1.33
N LEU A 16 -10.37 -2.72 -0.67
CA LEU A 16 -10.98 -1.85 0.36
C LEU A 16 -11.42 -0.47 -0.17
N GLY A 17 -11.25 -0.20 -1.46
CA GLY A 17 -11.71 1.04 -2.09
C GLY A 17 -10.99 2.32 -1.66
N CYS A 18 -9.77 2.22 -1.13
CA CYS A 18 -9.00 3.42 -0.77
C CYS A 18 -8.62 4.23 -2.03
N SER A 19 -9.12 5.46 -2.10
CA SER A 19 -8.84 6.42 -3.18
C SER A 19 -7.47 7.10 -3.08
N SER A 20 -6.65 6.74 -2.09
CA SER A 20 -5.38 7.41 -1.77
C SER A 20 -5.53 8.90 -1.41
N PHE A 21 -6.74 9.39 -1.11
CA PHE A 21 -6.98 10.81 -0.89
C PHE A 21 -6.11 11.42 0.21
N LYS A 22 -5.89 10.72 1.34
CA LYS A 22 -4.99 11.18 2.40
C LYS A 22 -3.51 11.19 2.00
N CYS A 23 -3.08 10.31 1.10
CA CYS A 23 -1.73 10.37 0.54
C CYS A 23 -1.55 11.62 -0.32
N LEU A 24 -2.57 11.95 -1.13
CA LEU A 24 -2.58 13.10 -2.03
C LEU A 24 -2.71 14.43 -1.25
N ASP A 25 -3.56 14.47 -0.23
CA ASP A 25 -3.71 15.58 0.71
C ASP A 25 -2.37 15.86 1.42
N ALA A 26 -1.70 14.82 1.93
CA ALA A 26 -0.44 14.97 2.64
C ALA A 26 0.71 15.47 1.75
N ILE A 27 0.82 15.01 0.50
CA ILE A 27 1.86 15.52 -0.41
C ILE A 27 1.58 16.96 -0.84
N TYR A 28 0.30 17.32 -1.04
CA TYR A 28 -0.10 18.68 -1.40
C TYR A 28 0.21 19.68 -0.27
N GLU A 29 -0.09 19.32 0.97
CA GLU A 29 0.21 20.12 2.16
C GLU A 29 1.67 19.96 2.63
N ASN A 30 2.48 19.16 1.92
CA ASN A 30 3.85 18.81 2.29
C ASN A 30 3.97 18.37 3.77
N SER A 31 3.00 17.58 4.23
CA SER A 31 2.84 17.15 5.63
C SER A 31 3.20 15.66 5.82
N GLY A 32 3.07 15.16 7.04
CA GLY A 32 3.45 13.77 7.37
C GLY A 32 4.92 13.50 7.04
N ASP A 33 5.18 12.40 6.32
CA ASP A 33 6.53 12.01 5.91
C ASP A 33 7.10 12.85 4.76
N PHE A 34 6.28 13.67 4.08
CA PHE A 34 6.75 14.55 3.01
C PHE A 34 7.54 15.76 3.53
N LYS A 35 7.41 16.10 4.83
CA LYS A 35 8.23 17.14 5.49
C LYS A 35 9.73 16.93 5.35
N LYS A 36 10.17 15.68 5.14
CA LYS A 36 11.57 15.33 4.86
C LYS A 36 12.15 16.09 3.65
N HIS A 37 11.28 16.55 2.75
CA HIS A 37 11.66 17.26 1.51
C HIS A 37 11.57 18.78 1.62
N GLU A 38 11.29 19.36 2.79
CA GLU A 38 11.24 20.81 3.01
C GLU A 38 12.53 21.51 2.56
N SER A 39 13.69 20.92 2.82
CA SER A 39 15.01 21.44 2.39
C SER A 39 15.18 21.50 0.87
N SER A 40 14.42 20.68 0.12
CA SER A 40 14.39 20.67 -1.36
C SER A 40 13.30 21.59 -1.92
N GLY A 41 12.68 22.44 -1.08
CA GLY A 41 11.56 23.29 -1.44
C GLY A 41 10.22 22.54 -1.51
N GLY A 42 10.10 21.38 -0.85
CA GLY A 42 8.87 20.58 -0.73
C GLY A 42 8.72 19.43 -1.73
N ALA A 43 7.71 18.60 -1.52
CA ALA A 43 7.40 17.44 -2.35
C ALA A 43 6.52 17.79 -3.56
N GLN A 44 6.85 17.25 -4.74
CA GLN A 44 6.05 17.36 -5.96
C GLN A 44 5.64 15.96 -6.42
N LEU A 45 4.34 15.69 -6.53
CA LEU A 45 3.83 14.43 -7.03
C LEU A 45 4.19 14.26 -8.52
N ALA A 46 4.87 13.17 -8.86
CA ALA A 46 5.15 12.76 -10.23
C ALA A 46 4.32 11.57 -10.69
N GLY A 47 3.95 10.68 -9.76
CA GLY A 47 3.17 9.50 -10.08
C GLY A 47 2.75 8.73 -8.84
N ILE A 48 1.63 8.03 -8.95
CA ILE A 48 1.12 7.12 -7.94
C ILE A 48 0.85 5.77 -8.60
N ILE A 49 1.34 4.70 -7.98
CA ILE A 49 1.16 3.33 -8.45
C ILE A 49 0.75 2.42 -7.28
N ASN A 50 0.29 1.22 -7.59
CA ASN A 50 0.01 0.19 -6.60
C ASN A 50 1.08 -0.90 -6.61
N CYS A 51 1.41 -1.47 -5.46
CA CYS A 51 2.21 -2.69 -5.34
C CYS A 51 1.50 -3.86 -6.03
N ALA A 52 2.19 -4.99 -6.24
CA ALA A 52 1.62 -6.14 -6.95
C ALA A 52 0.56 -6.95 -6.16
N GLY A 53 0.05 -6.42 -5.04
CA GLY A 53 -0.78 -7.15 -4.07
C GLY A 53 0.06 -7.99 -3.09
N CYS A 54 -0.62 -8.78 -2.27
CA CYS A 54 0.05 -9.73 -1.37
C CYS A 54 0.90 -10.72 -2.17
N PRO A 55 2.16 -10.96 -1.76
CA PRO A 55 3.13 -11.56 -2.65
C PRO A 55 2.81 -13.01 -2.98
N THR A 56 2.97 -13.32 -4.26
CA THR A 56 3.11 -14.67 -4.80
C THR A 56 4.57 -14.87 -5.21
N VAL A 57 4.91 -16.04 -5.79
CA VAL A 57 6.30 -16.37 -6.20
C VAL A 57 6.95 -15.30 -7.08
N VAL A 58 6.16 -14.59 -7.90
CA VAL A 58 6.62 -13.59 -8.89
C VAL A 58 6.37 -12.14 -8.46
N ALA A 59 6.00 -11.90 -7.20
CA ALA A 59 5.65 -10.57 -6.73
C ALA A 59 6.81 -9.56 -6.69
N PRO A 60 8.05 -9.95 -6.31
CA PRO A 60 9.20 -9.04 -6.36
C PRO A 60 9.45 -8.48 -7.77
N GLU A 61 9.41 -9.33 -8.80
CA GLU A 61 9.64 -8.95 -10.19
C GLU A 61 8.56 -7.99 -10.68
N LYS A 62 7.28 -8.31 -10.41
CA LYS A 62 6.15 -7.43 -10.74
C LYS A 62 6.24 -6.08 -10.04
N LEU A 63 6.72 -6.05 -8.79
CA LEU A 63 6.92 -4.79 -8.07
C LEU A 63 7.99 -3.94 -8.76
N LEU A 64 9.12 -4.54 -9.15
CA LEU A 64 10.21 -3.84 -9.84
C LEU A 64 9.76 -3.29 -11.20
N GLU A 65 9.01 -4.08 -11.98
CA GLU A 65 8.45 -3.63 -13.26
C GLU A 65 7.55 -2.41 -13.09
N ARG A 66 6.68 -2.41 -12.07
CA ARG A 66 5.82 -1.27 -11.77
C ARG A 66 6.62 -0.05 -11.32
N VAL A 67 7.59 -0.21 -10.42
CA VAL A 67 8.41 0.90 -9.94
C VAL A 67 9.29 1.48 -11.05
N ARG A 68 9.72 0.68 -12.03
CA ARG A 68 10.46 1.16 -13.21
C ARG A 68 9.73 2.28 -13.95
N SER A 69 8.40 2.27 -13.98
CA SER A 69 7.61 3.37 -14.57
C SER A 69 7.83 4.72 -13.86
N LEU A 70 7.93 4.72 -12.53
CA LEU A 70 8.28 5.90 -11.75
C LEU A 70 9.74 6.30 -11.97
N ALA A 71 10.64 5.31 -12.02
CA ALA A 71 12.06 5.58 -12.28
C ALA A 71 12.29 6.26 -13.65
N VAL A 72 11.59 5.81 -14.70
CA VAL A 72 11.65 6.45 -16.04
C VAL A 72 11.11 7.88 -16.02
N LEU A 73 10.15 8.20 -15.14
CA LEU A 73 9.70 9.58 -14.93
C LEU A 73 10.75 10.43 -14.21
N GLY A 74 11.86 9.86 -13.73
CA GLY A 74 12.92 10.57 -13.03
C GLY A 74 12.51 11.01 -11.63
N VAL A 75 11.76 10.18 -10.89
CA VAL A 75 11.50 10.45 -9.47
C VAL A 75 12.79 10.38 -8.67
N GLU A 76 12.94 11.28 -7.72
CA GLU A 76 14.09 11.37 -6.82
C GLU A 76 13.83 10.64 -5.49
N ALA A 77 12.55 10.43 -5.14
CA ALA A 77 12.16 9.60 -4.01
C ALA A 77 10.88 8.81 -4.30
N ILE A 78 10.77 7.63 -3.68
CA ILE A 78 9.54 6.82 -3.67
C ILE A 78 9.08 6.63 -2.22
N HIS A 79 7.87 7.07 -1.95
CA HIS A 79 7.21 6.85 -0.67
C HIS A 79 6.38 5.56 -0.71
N LEU A 80 6.67 4.63 0.20
CA LEU A 80 5.76 3.53 0.51
C LEU A 80 4.61 4.08 1.36
N SER A 81 3.38 3.93 0.88
CA SER A 81 2.21 4.53 1.53
C SER A 81 2.00 4.04 2.95
N SER A 82 1.29 4.84 3.74
CA SER A 82 1.07 4.54 5.15
C SER A 82 0.32 3.23 5.37
N CYS A 83 -0.62 2.88 4.47
CA CYS A 83 -1.28 1.58 4.53
C CYS A 83 -0.30 0.40 4.26
N MET A 84 0.73 0.58 3.43
CA MET A 84 1.80 -0.43 3.33
C MET A 84 2.61 -0.53 4.61
N ILE A 85 2.92 0.60 5.26
CA ILE A 85 3.68 0.60 6.51
C ILE A 85 2.92 -0.13 7.62
N VAL A 86 1.61 0.10 7.70
CA VAL A 86 0.74 -0.46 8.72
C VAL A 86 0.39 -1.92 8.42
N LEU A 87 -0.03 -2.24 7.20
CA LEU A 87 -0.64 -3.54 6.87
C LEU A 87 0.33 -4.54 6.23
N CYS A 88 1.35 -4.08 5.50
CA CYS A 88 2.19 -4.99 4.72
C CYS A 88 3.25 -5.66 5.61
N PRO A 89 3.26 -7.00 5.72
CA PRO A 89 4.31 -7.71 6.43
C PRO A 89 5.65 -7.67 5.66
N PHE A 90 5.62 -7.38 4.36
CA PHE A 90 6.80 -7.38 3.49
C PHE A 90 7.40 -6.00 3.25
N LYS A 91 6.92 -4.93 3.91
CA LYS A 91 7.38 -3.55 3.70
C LYS A 91 8.90 -3.39 3.73
N ASN A 92 9.58 -4.01 4.70
CA ASN A 92 11.04 -3.93 4.85
C ASN A 92 11.78 -4.69 3.73
N LYS A 93 11.20 -5.81 3.26
CA LYS A 93 11.76 -6.56 2.13
C LYS A 93 11.61 -5.77 0.84
N TYR A 94 10.48 -5.11 0.64
CA TYR A 94 10.25 -4.24 -0.51
C TYR A 94 11.15 -3.01 -0.47
N ALA A 95 11.27 -2.33 0.67
CA ALA A 95 12.18 -1.19 0.80
C ALA A 95 13.62 -1.57 0.39
N LYS A 96 14.17 -2.62 1.00
CA LYS A 96 15.51 -3.13 0.66
C LYS A 96 15.65 -3.55 -0.81
N LEU A 97 14.63 -4.20 -1.37
CA LEU A 97 14.64 -4.59 -2.77
C LEU A 97 14.71 -3.37 -3.69
N LEU A 98 13.95 -2.32 -3.38
CA LEU A 98 13.92 -1.09 -4.16
C LEU A 98 15.20 -0.29 -4.00
N GLU A 99 15.73 -0.15 -2.78
CA GLU A 99 17.03 0.48 -2.50
C GLU A 99 18.16 -0.18 -3.30
N ASN A 100 18.16 -1.52 -3.37
CA ASN A 100 19.19 -2.26 -4.11
C ASN A 100 19.07 -2.11 -5.64
N GLN A 101 17.84 -2.00 -6.17
CA GLN A 101 17.59 -1.98 -7.61
C GLN A 101 17.57 -0.56 -8.20
N PHE A 102 17.31 0.45 -7.37
CA PHE A 102 17.22 1.85 -7.74
C PHE A 102 18.06 2.71 -6.77
N PRO A 103 19.39 2.58 -6.79
CA PRO A 103 20.27 3.22 -5.81
C PRO A 103 20.20 4.77 -5.82
N ASP A 104 19.79 5.35 -6.94
CA ASP A 104 19.66 6.81 -7.11
C ASP A 104 18.29 7.35 -6.63
N ILE A 105 17.37 6.48 -6.21
CA ILE A 105 16.03 6.85 -5.75
C ILE A 105 15.93 6.63 -4.24
N GLU A 106 15.66 7.69 -3.49
CA GLU A 106 15.46 7.59 -2.05
C GLU A 106 14.17 6.84 -1.73
N ILE A 107 14.25 5.78 -0.93
CA ILE A 107 13.07 5.04 -0.48
C ILE A 107 12.63 5.56 0.89
N VAL A 108 11.42 6.12 0.96
CA VAL A 108 10.86 6.69 2.19
C VAL A 108 9.70 5.84 2.67
N LEU A 109 9.69 5.50 3.95
CA LEU A 109 8.58 4.79 4.58
C LEU A 109 7.55 5.79 5.09
N GLY A 110 6.33 5.71 4.57
CA GLY A 110 5.17 6.47 5.01
C GLY A 110 4.80 7.63 4.09
N THR A 111 3.59 8.14 4.29
CA THR A 111 3.00 9.28 3.55
C THR A 111 2.30 10.21 4.53
N HIS A 112 1.13 9.81 5.02
CA HIS A 112 0.38 10.48 6.07
C HIS A 112 0.38 9.67 7.37
N SER A 113 0.38 10.34 8.51
CA SER A 113 0.18 9.70 9.82
C SER A 113 -1.16 10.15 10.41
N GLY A 114 -1.84 9.25 11.11
CA GLY A 114 -3.00 9.58 11.93
C GLY A 114 -2.70 9.37 13.41
N PRO A 115 -3.56 9.86 14.33
CA PRO A 115 -3.52 9.49 15.74
C PRO A 115 -3.47 7.97 15.92
N GLU A 116 -2.78 7.50 16.95
CA GLU A 116 -2.54 6.06 17.16
C GLU A 116 -3.85 5.24 17.21
N GLY A 117 -4.89 5.76 17.87
CA GLY A 117 -6.20 5.11 17.93
C GLY A 117 -6.86 4.94 16.56
N GLU A 118 -6.73 5.91 15.66
CA GLU A 118 -7.27 5.80 14.30
C GLU A 118 -6.51 4.77 13.47
N VAL A 119 -5.19 4.70 13.63
CA VAL A 119 -4.34 3.70 12.97
C VAL A 119 -4.69 2.30 13.46
N GLN A 120 -4.90 2.11 14.76
CA GLN A 120 -5.31 0.82 15.34
C GLN A 120 -6.69 0.40 14.83
N MET A 121 -7.66 1.31 14.81
CA MET A 121 -9.00 1.06 14.28
C MET A 121 -8.94 0.65 12.80
N PHE A 122 -8.21 1.40 11.98
CA PHE A 122 -8.01 1.08 10.57
C PHE A 122 -7.36 -0.30 10.39
N THR A 123 -6.34 -0.62 11.20
CA THR A 123 -5.64 -1.90 11.13
C THR A 123 -6.57 -3.06 11.46
N GLY A 124 -7.37 -2.93 12.52
CA GLY A 124 -8.36 -3.92 12.93
C GLY A 124 -9.40 -4.16 11.82
N TRP A 125 -10.00 -3.08 11.32
CA TRP A 125 -10.98 -3.14 10.24
C TRP A 125 -10.40 -3.74 8.94
N ALA A 126 -9.23 -3.28 8.51
CA ALA A 126 -8.59 -3.79 7.30
C ALA A 126 -8.23 -5.27 7.44
N LYS A 127 -7.80 -5.71 8.63
CA LYS A 127 -7.55 -7.13 8.91
C LYS A 127 -8.82 -7.95 8.77
N GLU A 128 -9.93 -7.50 9.35
CA GLU A 128 -11.22 -8.19 9.27
C GLU A 128 -11.69 -8.32 7.81
N MET A 129 -11.72 -7.20 7.08
CA MET A 129 -12.21 -7.17 5.70
C MET A 129 -11.32 -7.95 4.73
N LEU A 130 -9.99 -7.88 4.87
CA LEU A 130 -9.05 -8.63 4.02
C LEU A 130 -8.93 -10.11 4.39
N SER A 131 -9.36 -10.50 5.60
CA SER A 131 -9.31 -11.89 6.07
C SER A 131 -10.65 -12.63 5.96
N HIS A 132 -11.76 -11.92 5.77
CA HIS A 132 -13.05 -12.54 5.50
C HIS A 132 -13.00 -13.21 4.12
N LYS A 133 -12.70 -14.51 4.13
CA LYS A 133 -13.07 -15.39 3.03
C LYS A 133 -14.60 -15.47 3.03
N PRO A 134 -15.31 -15.04 1.98
CA PRO A 134 -16.59 -15.67 1.73
C PRO A 134 -16.27 -17.17 1.62
N ASN A 135 -16.93 -18.00 2.43
CA ASN A 135 -16.69 -19.44 2.43
C ASN A 135 -17.91 -20.12 1.79
N PRO A 136 -18.33 -19.71 0.57
CA PRO A 136 -19.63 -20.04 0.03
C PRO A 136 -19.82 -21.55 -0.13
N MET A 137 -18.74 -22.32 -0.32
CA MET A 137 -18.80 -23.78 -0.37
C MET A 137 -18.94 -24.44 1.00
N ALA A 138 -18.32 -23.88 2.06
CA ALA A 138 -18.51 -24.36 3.42
C ALA A 138 -19.91 -24.01 3.93
N ASP A 139 -20.37 -22.80 3.62
CA ASP A 139 -21.71 -22.32 3.95
C ASP A 139 -22.79 -23.10 3.17
N LEU A 140 -22.55 -23.37 1.87
CA LEU A 140 -23.40 -24.24 1.05
C LEU A 140 -23.37 -25.69 1.53
N ALA A 141 -22.21 -26.24 1.90
CA ALA A 141 -22.11 -27.59 2.44
C ALA A 141 -22.87 -27.73 3.76
N GLN A 142 -22.77 -26.75 4.66
CA GLN A 142 -23.58 -26.71 5.87
C GLN A 142 -25.07 -26.64 5.55
N HIS A 143 -25.48 -25.79 4.60
CA HIS A 143 -26.88 -25.69 4.18
C HIS A 143 -27.40 -27.02 3.61
N VAL A 144 -26.65 -27.64 2.70
CA VAL A 144 -26.98 -28.94 2.08
C VAL A 144 -27.06 -30.05 3.13
N LEU A 145 -26.14 -30.09 4.09
CA LEU A 145 -26.13 -31.09 5.17
C LEU A 145 -27.24 -30.84 6.20
N SER A 146 -27.56 -29.58 6.50
CA SER A 146 -28.69 -29.20 7.38
C SER A 146 -30.06 -29.38 6.74
N GLY A 147 -30.12 -29.47 5.40
CA GLY A 147 -31.34 -29.63 4.62
C GLY A 147 -31.84 -31.08 4.49
N GLN A 148 -31.15 -32.07 5.05
CA GLN A 148 -31.54 -33.50 4.98
C GLN A 148 -32.31 -34.02 6.20
N SER A 149 -32.76 -33.18 7.13
CA SER A 149 -33.43 -33.64 8.37
C SER A 149 -34.90 -33.22 8.53
N ASN A 150 -35.65 -33.03 7.46
CA ASN A 150 -37.11 -32.91 7.54
C ASN A 150 -37.78 -33.61 6.34
N ALA A 151 -37.84 -34.93 6.41
CA ALA A 151 -38.81 -35.78 5.72
C ALA A 151 -39.15 -36.95 6.64
#